data_AF-A0A839WLB4-F1
#
_entry.id   AF-A0A839WLB4-F1
#
_cell.length_a   1.000
_cell.length_b   1.000
_cell.length_c   1.000
_cell.angle_alpha   90.00
_cell.angle_beta   90.00
_cell.angle_gamma   90.00
#
_symmetry.space_group_name_H-M   'P 1'
#
loop_
_entity.id
_entity.type
_entity.pdbx_description
1 polymer ?
#
loop_
_entity_poly.entity_id
_entity_poly.type
_entity_poly.pdbx_seq_one_letter_code
_entity_poly.pdbx_strand_id
1 'polypeptide(L)'
;MKYLLIFLLVLAIFVISVTLGAQNDQQVTFNYLLAQGEYRISTLLAVLFATGFIIGWLICGLFWLRVRVQLARAERKVKRLENQLSPLPETTPPAAPAVKG
;
A
#
# COMPACT_ATOMS: atom_id res chain seq x y z
N MET A 1 -4.96 -16.84 -2.94
CA MET A 1 -4.76 -17.08 -4.39
C MET A 1 -4.99 -15.85 -5.28
N LYS A 2 -6.07 -15.06 -5.09
CA LYS A 2 -6.35 -13.87 -5.93
C LYS A 2 -5.17 -12.88 -6.03
N TYR A 3 -4.56 -12.50 -4.92
CA TYR A 3 -3.44 -11.55 -4.93
C TYR A 3 -2.17 -12.07 -5.62
N LEU A 4 -1.93 -13.39 -5.55
CA LEU A 4 -0.81 -14.04 -6.23
C LEU A 4 -1.02 -14.01 -7.75
N LEU A 5 -2.22 -14.33 -8.24
CA LEU A 5 -2.56 -14.24 -9.66
C LEU A 5 -2.48 -12.82 -10.20
N ILE A 6 -2.98 -11.83 -9.45
CA ILE A 6 -2.86 -10.41 -9.83
C ILE A 6 -1.40 -9.98 -9.90
N PHE A 7 -0.58 -10.38 -8.91
CA PHE A 7 0.86 -10.10 -8.91
C PHE A 7 1.57 -10.71 -10.11
N LEU A 8 1.31 -11.98 -10.43
CA LEU A 8 1.88 -12.67 -11.58
C LEU A 8 1.50 -12.00 -12.90
N LEU A 9 0.24 -11.58 -13.04
CA LEU A 9 -0.25 -10.88 -14.23
C LEU A 9 0.42 -9.50 -14.40
N VAL A 10 0.53 -8.73 -13.32
CA VAL A 10 1.25 -7.44 -13.34
C VAL A 10 2.72 -7.64 -13.68
N LEU A 11 3.37 -8.67 -13.11
CA LEU A 11 4.76 -9.01 -13.40
C LEU A 11 4.95 -9.40 -14.87
N ALA A 12 4.05 -10.20 -15.44
CA ALA A 12 4.10 -10.58 -16.84
C ALA A 12 3.98 -9.36 -17.77
N ILE A 13 3.02 -8.46 -17.51
CA ILE A 13 2.85 -7.22 -18.28
C ILE A 13 4.10 -6.34 -18.18
N PHE A 14 4.71 -6.27 -17.00
CA PHE A 14 5.93 -5.51 -16.78
C PHE A 14 7.11 -6.08 -17.58
N VAL A 15 7.33 -7.40 -17.53
CA VAL A 15 8.39 -8.07 -18.30
C VAL A 15 8.20 -7.87 -19.80
N ILE A 16 6.96 -8.00 -20.30
CA ILE A 16 6.65 -7.77 -21.72
C ILE A 16 6.94 -6.32 -22.12
N SER A 17 6.51 -5.34 -21.32
CA SER A 17 6.79 -3.91 -21.61
C SER A 17 8.27 -3.60 -21.66
N VAL A 18 9.06 -4.10 -20.70
CA VAL A 18 10.51 -3.91 -20.67
C VAL A 18 11.18 -4.58 -21.86
N THR A 19 10.75 -5.79 -22.22
CA THR A 19 11.33 -6.55 -23.34
C THR A 19 11.02 -5.89 -24.68
N LEU A 20 9.78 -5.44 -24.89
CA LEU A 20 9.38 -4.69 -26.09
C LEU A 20 10.11 -3.36 -26.19
N GLY A 21 10.31 -2.68 -25.06
CA GLY A 21 11.16 -1.50 -24.97
C GLY A 21 12.59 -1.85 -25.41
N ALA A 22 13.22 -2.86 -24.80
CA ALA A 22 14.61 -3.23 -25.03
C ALA A 22 14.92 -3.65 -26.48
N GLN A 23 13.97 -4.30 -27.17
CA GLN A 23 14.10 -4.67 -28.59
C GLN A 23 13.88 -3.50 -29.56
N ASN A 24 13.47 -2.33 -29.06
CA ASN A 24 13.30 -1.15 -29.87
C ASN A 24 14.67 -0.48 -30.11
N ASP A 25 15.33 -0.88 -31.21
CA ASP A 25 16.66 -0.41 -31.60
C ASP A 25 16.68 0.97 -32.28
N GLN A 26 15.53 1.64 -32.35
CA GLN A 26 15.43 2.98 -32.90
C GLN A 26 16.22 3.97 -32.03
N GLN A 27 17.21 4.61 -32.64
CA GLN A 27 18.04 5.64 -32.04
C GLN A 27 17.42 7.01 -32.33
N VAL A 28 17.36 7.86 -31.31
CA VAL A 28 16.92 9.25 -31.41
C VAL A 28 18.09 10.15 -31.01
N THR A 29 18.40 11.10 -31.90
CA THR A 29 19.40 12.12 -31.67
C THR A 29 18.85 13.19 -30.73
N PHE A 30 19.38 13.25 -29.52
CA PHE A 30 19.14 14.36 -28.61
C PHE A 30 20.22 15.41 -28.77
N ASN A 31 19.85 16.53 -29.36
CA ASN A 31 20.68 17.73 -29.35
C ASN A 31 20.49 18.46 -28.03
N TYR A 32 21.35 18.18 -27.05
CA TYR A 32 21.50 19.08 -25.91
C TYR A 32 22.22 20.34 -26.39
N LEU A 33 21.88 21.50 -25.83
CA LEU A 33 22.37 22.83 -26.24
C LEU A 33 23.90 22.96 -26.34
N LEU A 34 24.68 22.04 -25.75
CA LEU A 34 26.13 21.96 -25.84
C LEU A 34 26.68 20.62 -26.38
N ALA A 35 25.84 19.60 -26.62
CA ALA A 35 26.29 18.27 -27.05
C ALA A 35 25.18 17.44 -27.71
N GLN A 36 25.52 16.70 -28.77
CA GLN A 36 24.62 15.75 -29.43
C GLN A 36 24.85 14.35 -28.86
N GLY A 37 23.83 13.76 -28.24
CA GLY A 37 23.86 12.38 -27.74
C GLY A 37 22.87 11.50 -28.49
N GLU A 38 23.32 10.35 -28.98
CA GLU A 38 22.44 9.34 -29.55
C GLU A 38 21.94 8.40 -28.45
N TYR A 39 20.63 8.40 -28.21
CA TYR A 39 20.01 7.55 -27.21
C TYR A 39 18.98 6.63 -27.87
N ARG A 40 18.90 5.39 -27.40
CA ARG A 40 17.85 4.46 -27.82
C ARG A 40 16.52 4.87 -27.18
N ILE A 41 15.42 4.79 -27.92
CA ILE A 41 14.07 5.04 -27.36
C ILE A 41 13.82 4.11 -26.16
N SER A 42 14.32 2.89 -26.25
CA SER A 42 14.25 1.88 -25.21
C SER A 42 14.78 2.34 -23.85
N THR A 43 15.93 3.03 -23.82
CA THR A 43 16.55 3.49 -22.57
C THR A 43 15.80 4.66 -21.97
N LEU A 44 15.34 5.60 -22.81
CA LEU A 44 14.52 6.72 -22.35
C LEU A 44 13.21 6.23 -21.74
N LEU A 45 12.53 5.33 -22.45
CA LEU A 45 11.26 4.79 -21.99
C LEU A 45 11.43 3.97 -20.70
N ALA A 46 12.50 3.17 -20.61
CA ALA A 46 12.84 2.41 -19.41
C ALA A 46 13.09 3.32 -18.20
N VAL A 47 13.86 4.41 -18.37
CA VAL A 47 14.12 5.38 -17.30
C VAL A 47 12.83 6.08 -16.86
N LEU A 48 11.98 6.47 -17.81
CA LEU A 48 10.72 7.14 -17.52
C LEU A 48 9.75 6.20 -16.77
N PHE A 49 9.64 4.95 -17.21
CA PHE A 49 8.83 3.93 -16.53
C PHE A 49 9.36 3.60 -15.13
N ALA A 50 10.66 3.40 -14.99
CA ALA A 50 11.29 3.10 -13.70
C ALA A 50 11.07 4.25 -12.71
N THR A 51 11.24 5.49 -13.17
CA THR A 51 11.03 6.69 -12.33
C THR A 51 9.57 6.82 -11.92
N GLY A 52 8.63 6.67 -12.87
CA GLY A 52 7.20 6.68 -12.59
C GLY A 52 6.78 5.57 -11.63
N PHE A 53 7.34 4.37 -11.80
CA PHE A 53 7.09 3.23 -10.92
C PHE A 53 7.60 3.47 -9.50
N ILE A 54 8.82 4.01 -9.34
CA ILE A 54 9.38 4.33 -8.01
C ILE A 54 8.51 5.38 -7.31
N ILE A 55 8.11 6.44 -8.01
CA ILE A 55 7.24 7.48 -7.45
C ILE A 55 5.88 6.88 -7.04
N GLY A 56 5.25 6.11 -7.94
CA GLY A 56 3.98 5.45 -7.67
C GLY A 56 4.05 4.48 -6.50
N TRP A 57 5.13 3.70 -6.42
CA TRP A 57 5.40 2.78 -5.31
C TRP A 57 5.56 3.53 -3.99
N LEU A 58 6.33 4.61 -3.96
CA LEU A 58 6.54 5.40 -2.75
C LEU A 58 5.23 6.01 -2.25
N ILE A 59 4.43 6.59 -3.15
CA ILE A 59 3.12 7.16 -2.79
C ILE A 59 2.20 6.06 -2.28
N CYS A 60 2.03 4.97 -3.03
CA CYS A 60 1.17 3.86 -2.65
C CYS A 60 1.60 3.24 -1.31
N GLY A 61 2.90 3.00 -1.12
CA GLY A 61 3.47 2.45 0.11
C GLY A 61 3.23 3.36 1.32
N LEU A 62 3.41 4.68 1.16
CA LEU A 62 3.15 5.65 2.23
C LEU A 62 1.67 5.67 2.62
N PHE A 63 0.76 5.72 1.65
CA PHE A 63 -0.68 5.71 1.89
C PHE A 63 -1.14 4.40 2.55
N TRP A 64 -0.67 3.27 2.05
CA TRP A 64 -0.96 1.96 2.63
C TRP A 64 -0.49 1.85 4.08
N LEU A 65 0.74 2.31 4.37
CA LEU A 65 1.29 2.33 5.72
C LEU A 65 0.45 3.24 6.63
N ARG A 66 0.05 4.41 6.14
CA ARG A 66 -0.78 5.34 6.92
C ARG A 66 -2.13 4.70 7.29
N VAL A 67 -2.80 4.05 6.35
CA VAL A 67 -4.08 3.35 6.58
C VAL A 67 -3.89 2.20 7.58
N ARG A 68 -2.83 1.41 7.44
CA ARG A 68 -2.49 0.34 8.39
C ARG A 68 -2.27 0.88 9.81
N VAL A 69 -1.55 1.99 9.97
CA VAL A 69 -1.31 2.62 11.27
C VAL A 69 -2.61 3.17 11.86
N GLN A 70 -3.48 3.77 11.03
CA GLN A 70 -4.78 4.26 11.48
C GLN A 70 -5.68 3.12 11.97
N LEU A 71 -5.71 1.99 11.25
CA LEU A 71 -6.46 0.80 11.65
C LEU A 71 -5.98 0.26 13.00
N ALA A 72 -4.66 0.07 13.15
CA ALA A 72 -4.08 -0.41 14.41
C ALA A 72 -4.36 0.54 15.59
N ARG A 73 -4.39 1.86 15.34
CA ARG A 73 -4.76 2.85 16.36
C ARG A 73 -6.25 2.80 16.70
N ALA A 74 -7.12 2.62 15.70
CA ALA A 74 -8.56 2.52 15.90
C ALA A 74 -8.93 1.26 16.71
N GLU A 75 -8.36 0.10 16.37
CA GLU A 75 -8.55 -1.16 17.11
C GLU A 75 -8.12 -1.03 18.57
N ARG A 76 -6.97 -0.38 18.84
CA ARG A 76 -6.52 -0.13 20.21
C ARG A 76 -7.46 0.79 20.99
N LYS A 77 -8.09 1.77 20.34
CA LYS A 77 -9.08 2.65 20.97
C LYS A 77 -10.36 1.90 21.29
N VAL A 78 -10.87 1.10 20.35
CA VAL A 78 -12.06 0.24 20.56
C VAL A 78 -11.84 -0.68 21.76
N LYS A 79 -10.70 -1.40 21.80
CA LYS A 79 -10.38 -2.32 22.90
C LYS A 79 -10.29 -1.63 24.28
N ARG A 80 -9.82 -0.37 24.32
CA ARG A 80 -9.78 0.42 25.57
C ARG A 80 -11.17 0.83 26.02
N LEU A 81 -12.05 1.23 25.10
CA LEU A 81 -13.43 1.59 25.40
C LEU A 81 -14.22 0.37 25.88
N GLU A 82 -14.09 -0.78 25.19
CA GLU A 82 -14.71 -2.05 25.61
C GLU A 82 -14.27 -2.46 27.02
N ASN A 83 -12.98 -2.35 27.35
CA ASN A 83 -12.46 -2.63 28.69
C ASN A 83 -12.95 -1.64 29.77
N GLN A 84 -13.36 -0.42 29.41
CA GLN A 84 -13.97 0.51 30.38
C GLN A 84 -15.47 0.31 30.55
N LEU A 85 -16.15 -0.32 29.58
CA LEU A 85 -17.58 -0.63 29.66
C LEU A 85 -17.90 -1.97 30.35
N SER A 86 -16.92 -2.83 30.61
CA SER A 86 -17.12 -4.12 31.31
C SER A 86 -16.39 -4.19 32.66
N PRO A 87 -17.08 -4.42 33.80
CA PRO A 87 -18.46 -4.07 34.14
C PRO A 87 -18.52 -3.01 35.27
N LEU A 88 -19.50 -2.11 35.17
CA LEU A 88 -20.13 -1.52 36.36
C LEU A 88 -20.51 -2.71 37.26
N PRO A 89 -20.08 -2.77 38.53
CA PRO A 89 -20.50 -3.85 39.40
C PRO A 89 -22.01 -3.88 39.37
N GLU A 90 -22.59 -5.03 39.01
CA GLU A 90 -24.00 -5.28 39.27
C GLU A 90 -24.20 -4.96 40.75
N THR A 91 -24.85 -3.84 41.03
CA THR A 91 -25.42 -3.58 42.34
C THR A 91 -26.52 -4.59 42.51
N THR A 92 -26.16 -5.81 42.88
CA THR A 92 -27.05 -6.76 43.52
C THR A 92 -27.55 -6.05 44.77
N PRO A 93 -28.84 -5.69 44.90
CA PRO A 93 -29.34 -5.18 46.16
C PRO A 93 -29.13 -6.27 47.22
N PRO A 94 -28.72 -5.92 48.45
CA PRO A 94 -28.51 -6.92 49.49
C PRO A 94 -29.81 -7.68 49.71
N ALA A 95 -29.73 -9.00 49.65
CA ALA A 95 -30.83 -9.88 49.99
C ALA A 95 -31.42 -9.46 51.35
N ALA A 96 -32.64 -8.93 51.32
CA ALA A 96 -33.39 -8.64 52.54
C ALA A 96 -33.59 -9.97 53.29
N PRO A 97 -33.37 -10.02 54.62
CA PRO A 97 -33.58 -11.24 55.37
C PRO A 97 -35.08 -11.54 55.39
N ALA A 98 -35.43 -12.74 54.94
CA ALA A 98 -36.77 -13.29 55.09
C ALA A 98 -37.11 -13.40 56.59
N VAL A 99 -37.92 -12.46 57.09
CA VAL A 99 -38.57 -12.58 58.40
C VAL A 99 -39.89 -13.31 58.18
N LYS A 100 -39.95 -14.55 58.65
CA LYS A 100 -41.17 -15.34 58.80
C LYS A 100 -42.04 -14.71 59.90
N GLY A 101 -43.32 -14.55 59.62
CA GLY A 101 -44.38 -14.20 60.56
C GLY A 101 -45.73 -14.61 59.97
#